data_AF-A0ABD1DDB0-F1
#
_entry.id   AF-A0ABD1DDB0-F1
#
_cell.length_a   1.000
_cell.length_b   1.000
_cell.length_c   1.000
_cell.angle_alpha   90.00
_cell.angle_beta   90.00
_cell.angle_gamma   90.00
#
_symmetry.space_group_name_H-M   'P 1'
#
loop_
_entity.id
_entity.type
_entity.pdbx_description
1 polymer ?
#
loop_
_entity_poly.entity_id
_entity_poly.type
_entity_poly.pdbx_seq_one_letter_code
_entity_poly.pdbx_strand_id
1 'polypeptide(L)'
;MIVPRFDDQFERMTLSAPGMPDIPVDVRRLYSVKPVTASVWGQTVTAIDCGDEMARWLSQFVLNADSGLRLIFYPLEQSTRPVREKNQIHVNLTAKDSGALHNSSSFMLLTEASVADVNMPLEDFGTRSSVLLATGVGLASATGYGLYKYLANYWDNQPPQKWRQVGELADLYIYPIKSCGAIRVSHMDCTVIGPKLGLLRDRIFMVTRTDGTYICARTFPKLLLIQPSFNEQFEQMTLSAPEMPDISVPVADLFSVDPVKAWVWGQPVTATDCSEELARWISRFVLNEETGLRLVFYPLDIPTRPVRERQHVKLTARDTGALHNSTSFMLLTEASVGDLNRRLQKPVTAQQFRPNFVVKGPGAFEEDDWKWIKIGETVYRNVKPCNRCSVITVDPETGIRSNENEPMKTLKTYRMKPGLETPVMGMQMGIRTEGLSGLEMQFTLDTERYFNV
;
A
#
# COMPACT_ATOMS: atom_id res chain seq x y z
N MET A 1 27.18 -8.00 -17.10
CA MET A 1 26.11 -7.16 -16.51
C MET A 1 26.73 -6.35 -15.39
N ILE A 2 26.57 -5.02 -15.38
CA ILE A 2 27.07 -4.17 -14.29
C ILE A 2 25.99 -4.13 -13.21
N VAL A 3 26.36 -4.43 -11.96
CA VAL A 3 25.46 -4.52 -10.81
C VAL A 3 25.86 -3.44 -9.80
N PRO A 4 25.01 -2.44 -9.53
CA PRO A 4 25.25 -1.47 -8.48
C PRO A 4 24.90 -2.04 -7.09
N ARG A 5 25.74 -1.77 -6.10
CA ARG A 5 25.53 -2.10 -4.68
C ARG A 5 25.74 -0.85 -3.84
N PHE A 6 24.74 -0.44 -3.07
CA PHE A 6 24.82 0.74 -2.22
C PHE A 6 25.15 0.35 -0.78
N ASP A 7 25.80 1.25 -0.05
CA ASP A 7 25.86 1.16 1.40
C ASP A 7 24.49 1.50 2.04
N ASP A 8 24.31 1.15 3.31
CA ASP A 8 23.04 1.29 4.04
C ASP A 8 22.55 2.74 4.13
N GLN A 9 23.43 3.71 3.90
CA GLN A 9 23.15 5.16 3.92
C GLN A 9 23.01 5.77 2.52
N PHE A 10 23.16 4.98 1.45
CA PHE A 10 23.16 5.41 0.05
C PHE A 10 24.15 6.55 -0.26
N GLU A 11 25.24 6.64 0.51
CA GLU A 11 26.30 7.63 0.31
C GLU A 11 27.31 7.14 -0.73
N ARG A 12 27.49 5.82 -0.81
CA ARG A 12 28.41 5.17 -1.74
C ARG A 12 27.69 4.13 -2.57
N MET A 13 27.84 4.23 -3.88
CA MET A 13 27.47 3.21 -4.85
C MET A 13 28.73 2.44 -5.24
N THR A 14 28.68 1.12 -5.28
CA THR A 14 29.75 0.27 -5.80
C THR A 14 29.27 -0.41 -7.07
N LEU A 15 29.95 -0.23 -8.19
CA LEU A 15 29.65 -0.96 -9.42
C LEU A 15 30.47 -2.24 -9.49
N SER A 16 29.79 -3.36 -9.72
CA SER A 16 30.38 -4.68 -9.86
C SER A 16 30.13 -5.23 -11.26
N ALA A 17 31.11 -5.89 -11.88
CA ALA A 17 30.91 -6.63 -13.13
C ALA A 17 31.76 -7.91 -13.17
N PRO A 18 31.31 -8.98 -13.86
CA PRO A 18 32.07 -10.23 -13.93
C PRO A 18 33.50 -9.99 -14.48
N GLY A 19 34.52 -10.45 -13.75
CA GLY A 19 35.92 -10.32 -14.15
C GLY A 19 36.53 -8.93 -13.94
N MET A 20 35.80 -7.98 -13.35
CA MET A 20 36.28 -6.64 -13.03
C MET A 20 36.34 -6.45 -11.50
N PRO A 21 37.30 -5.64 -10.98
CA PRO A 21 37.27 -5.23 -9.58
C PRO A 21 36.05 -4.33 -9.32
N ASP A 22 35.50 -4.37 -8.11
CA ASP A 22 34.42 -3.48 -7.71
C ASP A 22 34.91 -2.02 -7.67
N ILE A 23 34.15 -1.07 -8.23
CA ILE A 23 34.52 0.35 -8.24
C ILE A 23 33.51 1.21 -7.46
N PRO A 24 33.94 1.95 -6.42
CA PRO A 24 33.07 2.83 -5.67
C PRO A 24 32.82 4.16 -6.40
N VAL A 25 31.65 4.74 -6.14
CA VAL A 25 31.18 6.04 -6.59
C VAL A 25 30.57 6.73 -5.39
N ASP A 26 31.24 7.77 -4.90
CA ASP A 26 30.76 8.59 -3.80
C ASP A 26 29.71 9.57 -4.37
N VAL A 27 28.44 9.25 -4.15
CA VAL A 27 27.32 9.98 -4.78
C VAL A 27 27.20 11.38 -4.18
N ARG A 28 27.57 11.58 -2.90
CA ARG A 28 27.55 12.90 -2.26
C ARG A 28 28.64 13.81 -2.83
N ARG A 29 29.82 13.27 -3.10
CA ARG A 29 30.90 14.06 -3.72
C ARG A 29 30.53 14.55 -5.11
N LEU A 30 29.72 13.81 -5.88
CA LEU A 30 29.30 14.23 -7.22
C LEU A 30 28.65 15.63 -7.22
N TYR A 31 27.84 15.97 -6.21
CA TYR A 31 27.23 17.30 -6.08
C TYR A 31 28.23 18.43 -5.75
N SER A 32 29.46 18.08 -5.35
CA SER A 32 30.54 19.02 -5.04
C SER A 32 31.56 19.14 -6.17
N VAL A 33 31.45 18.31 -7.22
CA VAL A 33 32.33 18.34 -8.39
C VAL A 33 31.88 19.47 -9.34
N LYS A 34 32.86 20.19 -9.89
CA LYS A 34 32.61 21.25 -10.86
C LYS A 34 31.87 20.66 -12.07
N PRO A 35 30.72 21.22 -12.48
CA PRO A 35 30.01 20.73 -13.66
C PRO A 35 30.86 20.86 -14.92
N VAL A 36 30.68 19.92 -15.84
CA VAL A 36 31.24 19.89 -17.18
C VAL A 36 30.13 20.10 -18.22
N THR A 37 30.55 20.47 -19.42
CA THR A 37 29.66 20.62 -20.56
C THR A 37 29.68 19.35 -21.40
N ALA A 38 28.54 18.72 -21.62
CA ALA A 38 28.45 17.50 -22.43
C ALA A 38 27.57 17.71 -23.68
N SER A 39 27.95 17.10 -24.80
CA SER A 39 27.14 17.06 -26.02
C SER A 39 26.34 15.76 -26.07
N VAL A 40 25.01 15.89 -26.04
CA VAL A 40 24.06 14.78 -26.05
C VAL A 40 23.08 15.00 -27.20
N TRP A 41 23.16 14.17 -28.23
CA TRP A 41 22.36 14.31 -29.47
C TRP A 41 22.49 15.69 -30.14
N GLY A 42 23.70 16.24 -30.16
CA GLY A 42 23.99 17.56 -30.74
C GLY A 42 23.49 18.73 -29.89
N GLN A 43 23.14 18.50 -28.63
CA GLN A 43 22.76 19.54 -27.68
C GLN A 43 23.68 19.56 -26.47
N THR A 44 23.98 20.78 -26.02
CA THR A 44 24.84 21.05 -24.88
C THR A 44 24.05 20.92 -23.58
N VAL A 45 24.55 20.12 -22.64
CA VAL A 45 23.96 19.93 -21.31
C VAL A 45 25.02 20.12 -20.22
N THR A 46 24.60 20.67 -19.08
CA THR A 46 25.45 20.76 -17.88
C THR A 46 25.34 19.46 -17.11
N ALA A 47 26.46 18.83 -16.77
CA ALA A 47 26.46 17.55 -16.08
C ALA A 47 27.72 17.38 -15.22
N ILE A 48 27.84 16.29 -14.49
CA ILE A 48 28.97 16.00 -13.60
C ILE A 48 29.74 14.79 -14.14
N ASP A 49 31.05 14.92 -14.25
CA ASP A 49 31.91 13.80 -14.60
C ASP A 49 32.22 12.93 -13.37
N CYS A 50 32.03 11.62 -13.49
CA CYS A 50 32.31 10.66 -12.42
C CYS A 50 33.81 10.30 -12.29
N GLY A 51 34.67 10.87 -13.14
CA GLY A 51 36.13 10.84 -12.98
C GLY A 51 36.86 9.73 -13.75
N ASP A 52 38.19 9.86 -13.83
CA ASP A 52 39.05 9.05 -14.70
C ASP A 52 39.12 7.57 -14.32
N GLU A 53 38.97 7.26 -13.03
CA GLU A 53 38.97 5.88 -12.56
C GLU A 53 37.73 5.12 -13.07
N MET A 54 36.57 5.77 -12.99
CA MET A 54 35.32 5.25 -13.57
C MET A 54 35.42 5.13 -15.09
N ALA A 55 36.04 6.11 -15.73
CA ALA A 55 36.23 6.11 -17.18
C ALA A 55 37.08 4.92 -17.64
N ARG A 56 38.21 4.67 -16.97
CA ARG A 56 39.08 3.51 -17.23
C ARG A 56 38.38 2.19 -16.97
N TRP A 57 37.66 2.08 -15.85
CA TRP A 57 36.91 0.89 -15.50
C TRP A 57 35.85 0.53 -16.57
N LEU A 58 35.10 1.52 -17.04
CA LEU A 58 34.09 1.34 -18.09
C LEU A 58 34.72 1.03 -19.44
N SER A 59 35.79 1.73 -19.80
CA SER A 59 36.52 1.48 -21.05
C SER A 59 37.04 0.05 -21.13
N GLN A 60 37.64 -0.44 -20.03
CA GLN A 60 38.12 -1.81 -19.92
C GLN A 60 36.97 -2.83 -19.97
N PHE A 61 35.86 -2.59 -19.27
CA PHE A 61 34.76 -3.55 -19.26
C PHE A 61 33.97 -3.59 -20.59
N VAL A 62 33.70 -2.44 -21.20
CA VAL A 62 32.82 -2.31 -22.36
C VAL A 62 33.55 -2.56 -23.67
N LEU A 63 34.79 -2.07 -23.79
CA LEU A 63 35.55 -2.06 -25.04
C LEU A 63 36.83 -2.92 -24.97
N ASN A 64 37.15 -3.48 -23.80
CA ASN A 64 38.39 -4.23 -23.56
C ASN A 64 39.66 -3.46 -23.99
N ALA A 65 39.56 -2.13 -23.94
CA ALA A 65 40.59 -1.18 -24.36
C ALA A 65 40.33 0.18 -23.69
N ASP A 66 41.39 0.90 -23.35
CA ASP A 66 41.27 2.27 -22.87
C ASP A 66 40.82 3.16 -24.04
N SER A 67 39.58 3.61 -23.99
CA SER A 67 38.83 4.12 -25.15
C SER A 67 38.13 5.45 -24.86
N GLY A 68 38.41 6.04 -23.69
CA GLY A 68 37.88 7.33 -23.30
C GLY A 68 36.38 7.33 -23.06
N LEU A 69 35.78 6.21 -22.63
CA LEU A 69 34.38 6.22 -22.19
C LEU A 69 34.27 6.89 -20.83
N ARG A 70 33.37 7.85 -20.68
CA ARG A 70 33.11 8.59 -19.44
C ARG A 70 31.66 8.39 -18.97
N LEU A 71 31.48 8.27 -17.66
CA LEU A 71 30.18 8.23 -17.02
C LEU A 71 29.82 9.62 -16.52
N ILE A 72 28.70 10.14 -16.98
CA ILE A 72 28.24 11.48 -16.70
C ILE A 72 26.94 11.43 -15.88
N PHE A 73 26.92 12.13 -14.75
CA PHE A 73 25.77 12.27 -13.85
C PHE A 73 24.99 13.56 -14.11
N TYR A 74 23.66 13.48 -14.12
CA TYR A 74 22.76 14.59 -14.37
C TYR A 74 21.86 14.86 -13.15
N PRO A 75 22.12 15.93 -12.37
CA PRO A 75 21.27 16.29 -11.25
C PRO A 75 19.95 16.88 -11.75
N LEU A 76 18.84 16.26 -11.35
CA LEU A 76 17.46 16.58 -11.79
C LEU A 76 17.05 18.05 -11.55
N GLU A 77 17.66 18.72 -10.58
CA GLU A 77 17.33 20.10 -10.18
C GLU A 77 17.86 21.18 -11.14
N GLN A 78 18.76 20.83 -12.07
CA GLN A 78 19.44 21.81 -12.95
C GLN A 78 19.05 21.69 -14.44
N SER A 79 17.96 20.99 -14.76
CA SER A 79 17.59 20.76 -16.16
C SER A 79 17.03 22.01 -16.85
N THR A 80 17.73 22.52 -17.86
CA THR A 80 17.37 23.73 -18.63
C THR A 80 16.93 23.46 -20.07
N ARG A 81 16.61 22.21 -20.43
CA ARG A 81 16.28 21.86 -21.81
C ARG A 81 14.87 22.35 -22.22
N PRO A 82 14.71 23.11 -23.31
CA PRO A 82 13.38 23.44 -23.82
C PRO A 82 12.69 22.21 -24.43
N VAL A 83 11.38 22.09 -24.18
CA VAL A 83 10.52 21.02 -24.71
C VAL A 83 10.40 21.14 -26.24
N ARG A 84 10.63 20.06 -26.98
CA ARG A 84 10.42 20.04 -28.45
C ARG A 84 8.91 19.93 -28.76
N GLU A 85 8.41 20.82 -29.60
CA GLU A 85 6.98 20.91 -30.00
C GLU A 85 6.39 19.65 -30.66
N LYS A 86 7.21 18.71 -31.16
CA LYS A 86 6.73 17.62 -32.02
C LYS A 86 6.00 16.46 -31.35
N ASN A 87 5.82 16.46 -30.02
CA ASN A 87 5.10 15.42 -29.29
C ASN A 87 4.02 15.98 -28.34
N GLN A 88 3.24 16.98 -28.77
CA GLN A 88 2.06 17.42 -28.03
C GLN A 88 0.93 16.37 -28.15
N ILE A 89 0.95 15.38 -27.26
CA ILE A 89 -0.30 14.83 -26.73
C ILE A 89 -0.83 15.90 -25.79
N HIS A 90 -2.05 16.39 -26.03
CA HIS A 90 -2.70 17.44 -25.23
C HIS A 90 -2.80 17.07 -23.75
N VAL A 91 -1.78 17.45 -22.98
CA VAL A 91 -1.80 17.56 -21.53
C VAL A 91 -1.01 18.83 -21.20
N ASN A 92 -1.63 19.77 -20.49
CA ASN A 92 -0.97 21.00 -20.04
C ASN A 92 0.13 20.64 -19.04
N LEU A 93 1.35 20.48 -19.52
CA LEU A 93 2.55 20.24 -18.73
C LEU A 93 3.28 21.58 -18.50
N THR A 94 3.60 21.88 -17.25
CA THR A 94 4.35 23.06 -16.81
C THR A 94 5.87 22.84 -16.91
N ALA A 95 6.68 23.88 -16.69
CA ALA A 95 8.14 23.76 -16.69
C ALA A 95 8.68 22.73 -15.68
N LYS A 96 7.97 22.47 -14.57
CA LYS A 96 8.28 21.40 -13.60
C LYS A 96 7.99 19.99 -14.15
N ASP A 97 7.09 19.86 -15.13
CA ASP A 97 6.72 18.60 -15.77
C ASP A 97 7.65 18.24 -16.95
N SER A 98 8.55 19.15 -17.32
CA SER A 98 9.52 18.95 -18.41
C SER A 98 10.66 17.97 -18.08
N GLY A 99 10.77 17.53 -16.83
CA GLY A 99 11.82 16.62 -16.35
C GLY A 99 11.75 15.18 -16.87
N ALA A 100 10.80 14.84 -17.76
CA ALA A 100 10.43 13.45 -18.03
C ALA A 100 10.30 13.06 -19.51
N LEU A 101 10.63 13.91 -20.48
CA LEU A 101 10.42 13.59 -21.90
C LEU A 101 11.69 13.72 -22.75
N HIS A 102 12.71 12.92 -22.41
CA HIS A 102 13.68 12.28 -23.31
C HIS A 102 14.76 11.58 -22.44
N ASN A 103 14.85 10.24 -22.51
CA ASN A 103 15.82 9.37 -21.80
C ASN A 103 15.94 9.61 -20.27
N SER A 104 15.05 8.96 -19.52
CA SER A 104 15.00 8.92 -18.05
C SER A 104 16.19 8.16 -17.43
N SER A 105 17.39 8.75 -17.46
CA SER A 105 18.58 8.20 -16.80
C SER A 105 19.42 9.34 -16.22
N SER A 106 19.62 9.35 -14.89
CA SER A 106 20.52 10.31 -14.22
C SER A 106 22.00 10.04 -14.52
N PHE A 107 22.31 8.93 -15.20
CA PHE A 107 23.65 8.60 -15.65
C PHE A 107 23.65 8.30 -17.15
N MET A 108 24.63 8.83 -17.87
CA MET A 108 24.86 8.58 -19.29
C MET A 108 26.31 8.19 -19.55
N LEU A 109 26.51 7.27 -20.50
CA LEU A 109 27.83 6.91 -21.01
C LEU A 109 28.12 7.77 -22.23
N LEU A 110 29.22 8.55 -22.20
CA LEU A 110 29.65 9.40 -23.30
C LEU A 110 31.10 9.10 -23.66
N THR A 111 31.52 9.47 -24.86
CA THR A 111 32.96 9.49 -25.20
C THR A 111 33.60 10.76 -24.66
N GLU A 112 34.89 10.72 -24.36
CA GLU A 112 35.68 11.88 -23.91
C GLU A 112 35.55 13.07 -24.86
N ALA A 113 35.53 12.83 -26.18
CA ALA A 113 35.31 13.86 -27.19
C ALA A 113 33.94 14.57 -27.09
N SER A 114 32.99 14.00 -26.34
CA SER A 114 31.66 14.58 -26.11
C SER A 114 31.56 15.34 -24.78
N VAL A 115 32.65 15.45 -24.02
CA VAL A 115 32.70 16.10 -22.71
C VAL A 115 33.77 17.20 -22.76
N ALA A 116 33.40 18.46 -22.57
CA ALA A 116 34.30 19.60 -22.54
C ALA A 116 34.32 20.31 -21.18
N ASP A 117 35.46 20.90 -20.86
CA ASP A 117 35.60 21.85 -19.76
C ASP A 117 34.83 23.14 -20.06
N VAL A 118 34.31 23.77 -18.99
CA VAL A 118 33.41 24.95 -18.97
C VAL A 118 33.96 26.19 -19.73
N ASN A 119 35.20 26.16 -20.21
CA ASN A 119 35.90 27.29 -20.84
C ASN A 119 36.12 27.17 -22.36
N MET A 120 35.53 26.20 -23.05
CA MET A 120 35.77 26.01 -24.50
C MET A 120 34.67 26.64 -25.39
N PRO A 121 35.01 27.42 -26.43
CA PRO A 121 34.04 28.02 -27.34
C PRO A 121 33.28 26.99 -28.19
N LEU A 122 31.99 27.25 -28.46
CA LEU A 122 31.03 26.34 -29.11
C LEU A 122 31.36 25.96 -30.57
N GLU A 123 32.26 26.67 -31.24
CA GLU A 123 32.51 26.51 -32.69
C GLU A 123 33.38 25.29 -33.06
N ASP A 124 34.10 24.70 -32.10
CA ASP A 124 35.01 23.57 -32.34
C ASP A 124 34.34 22.18 -32.29
N PHE A 125 33.06 22.08 -31.92
CA PHE A 125 32.38 20.79 -31.73
C PHE A 125 31.88 20.13 -33.04
N GLY A 126 31.88 20.87 -34.16
CA GLY A 126 31.08 20.56 -35.34
C GLY A 126 31.54 19.41 -36.24
N THR A 127 32.69 18.76 -36.01
CA THR A 127 33.28 17.87 -37.04
C THR A 127 33.86 16.53 -36.59
N ARG A 128 33.74 16.11 -35.32
CA ARG A 128 34.14 14.76 -34.90
C ARG A 128 32.91 13.85 -34.73
N SER A 129 32.77 12.91 -35.67
CA SER A 129 31.69 11.92 -35.71
C SER A 129 31.51 11.21 -34.38
N SER A 130 30.38 11.45 -33.72
CA SER A 130 29.94 10.71 -32.53
C SER A 130 29.51 9.32 -32.96
N VAL A 131 30.44 8.35 -32.89
CA VAL A 131 30.09 6.93 -33.00
C VAL A 131 29.40 6.51 -31.71
N LEU A 132 28.08 6.61 -31.70
CA LEU A 132 27.23 6.11 -30.62
C LEU A 132 27.14 4.58 -30.77
N LEU A 133 27.87 3.83 -29.95
CA LEU A 133 27.72 2.37 -29.83
C LEU A 133 26.35 2.08 -29.19
N ALA A 134 25.32 2.04 -30.04
CA ALA A 134 23.92 1.83 -29.66
C ALA A 134 23.66 0.46 -29.01
N THR A 135 24.61 -0.49 -29.07
CA THR A 135 24.50 -1.82 -28.48
C THR A 135 24.67 -1.85 -26.95
N GLY A 136 25.33 -0.86 -26.33
CA GLY A 136 25.46 -0.77 -24.86
C GLY A 136 24.37 0.07 -24.18
N VAL A 137 23.82 1.05 -24.89
CA VAL A 137 22.82 1.99 -24.36
C VAL A 137 21.50 1.30 -24.07
N GLY A 138 21.08 0.30 -24.86
CA GLY A 138 19.83 -0.44 -24.63
C GLY A 138 19.81 -1.19 -23.28
N LEU A 139 20.94 -1.79 -22.88
CA LEU A 139 21.04 -2.48 -21.58
C LEU A 139 21.18 -1.49 -20.43
N ALA A 140 22.00 -0.45 -20.57
CA ALA A 140 22.20 0.57 -19.52
C ALA A 140 20.97 1.47 -19.30
N SER A 141 20.19 1.76 -20.34
CA SER A 141 18.95 2.54 -20.22
C SER A 141 17.78 1.73 -19.65
N ALA A 142 17.67 0.43 -19.99
CA ALA A 142 16.71 -0.46 -19.33
C ALA A 142 17.09 -0.71 -17.87
N THR A 143 18.38 -0.88 -17.58
CA THR A 143 18.90 -1.07 -16.21
C THR A 143 18.81 0.22 -15.39
N GLY A 144 19.11 1.38 -15.98
CA GLY A 144 19.03 2.69 -15.34
C GLY A 144 17.59 3.17 -15.12
N TYR A 145 16.69 2.93 -16.08
CA TYR A 145 15.26 3.14 -15.89
C TYR A 145 14.67 2.14 -14.88
N GLY A 146 15.12 0.89 -14.92
CA GLY A 146 14.78 -0.12 -13.92
C GLY A 146 15.23 0.29 -12.52
N LEU A 147 16.45 0.80 -12.37
CA LEU A 147 17.01 1.31 -11.13
C LEU A 147 16.29 2.58 -10.66
N TYR A 148 16.03 3.53 -11.56
CA TYR A 148 15.25 4.73 -11.24
C TYR A 148 13.84 4.35 -10.77
N LYS A 149 13.14 3.45 -11.48
CA LYS A 149 11.83 2.95 -11.04
C LYS A 149 11.91 2.21 -9.72
N TYR A 150 12.96 1.41 -9.52
CA TYR A 150 13.18 0.69 -8.28
C TYR A 150 13.40 1.66 -7.11
N LEU A 151 14.28 2.65 -7.26
CA LEU A 151 14.57 3.67 -6.26
C LEU A 151 13.36 4.56 -6.03
N ALA A 152 12.74 5.12 -7.07
CA ALA A 152 11.53 5.92 -6.95
C ALA A 152 10.42 5.14 -6.23
N ASN A 153 10.25 3.84 -6.53
CA ASN A 153 9.32 2.99 -5.81
C ASN A 153 9.75 2.73 -4.36
N TYR A 154 11.04 2.53 -4.09
CA TYR A 154 11.57 2.36 -2.74
C TYR A 154 11.28 3.61 -1.89
N TRP A 155 11.69 4.79 -2.35
CA TRP A 155 11.45 6.07 -1.67
C TRP A 155 9.96 6.37 -1.52
N ASP A 156 9.14 6.11 -2.56
CA ASP A 156 7.68 6.26 -2.46
C ASP A 156 7.06 5.32 -1.41
N ASN A 157 7.74 4.24 -1.05
CA ASN A 157 7.30 3.26 -0.06
C ASN A 157 8.03 3.38 1.29
N GLN A 158 8.78 4.46 1.53
CA GLN A 158 9.26 4.81 2.88
C GLN A 158 8.30 5.77 3.59
N PRO A 159 8.09 5.61 4.92
CA PRO A 159 7.33 6.55 5.70
C PRO A 159 8.04 7.91 5.79
N PRO A 160 7.29 9.03 5.87
CA PRO A 160 7.88 10.36 5.98
C PRO A 160 8.57 10.55 7.33
N GLN A 161 9.56 11.43 7.36
CA GLN A 161 10.27 11.81 8.59
C GLN A 161 9.49 12.86 9.40
N LYS A 162 8.63 13.64 8.72
CA LYS A 162 7.82 14.69 9.32
C LYS A 162 6.34 14.32 9.27
N TRP A 163 5.67 14.50 10.40
CA TRP A 163 4.27 14.17 10.60
C TRP A 163 3.53 15.42 11.07
N ARG A 164 2.29 15.60 10.62
CA ARG A 164 1.41 16.66 11.09
C ARG A 164 0.11 16.08 11.60
N GLN A 165 -0.31 16.54 12.77
CA GLN A 165 -1.63 16.22 13.29
C GLN A 165 -2.72 16.88 12.44
N VAL A 166 -3.70 16.08 12.02
CA VAL A 166 -4.83 16.54 11.19
C VAL A 166 -6.19 16.18 11.78
N GLY A 167 -6.21 15.41 12.86
CA GLY A 167 -7.44 14.91 13.45
C GLY A 167 -7.18 14.09 14.71
N GLU A 168 -8.21 13.34 15.09
CA GLU A 168 -8.24 12.49 16.28
C GLU A 168 -9.05 11.22 15.98
N LEU A 169 -8.79 10.15 16.72
CA LEU A 169 -9.61 8.94 16.67
C LEU A 169 -10.95 9.18 17.36
N ALA A 170 -12.04 8.89 16.67
CA ALA A 170 -13.39 8.97 17.20
C ALA A 170 -13.87 7.60 17.72
N ASP A 171 -13.60 6.53 16.96
CA ASP A 171 -13.95 5.16 17.33
C ASP A 171 -12.91 4.15 16.87
N LEU A 172 -12.80 3.07 17.66
CA LEU A 172 -12.03 1.88 17.33
C LEU A 172 -12.94 0.65 17.37
N TYR A 173 -12.82 -0.19 16.34
CA TYR A 173 -13.63 -1.41 16.21
C TYR A 173 -12.78 -2.63 15.84
N ILE A 174 -13.05 -3.73 16.53
CA ILE A 174 -12.57 -5.08 16.20
C ILE A 174 -13.76 -5.94 15.81
N TYR A 175 -13.66 -6.65 14.69
CA TYR A 175 -14.70 -7.57 14.22
C TYR A 175 -14.11 -8.98 14.20
N PRO A 176 -14.12 -9.68 15.34
CA PRO A 176 -13.41 -10.95 15.47
C PRO A 176 -13.92 -12.02 14.51
N ILE A 177 -15.22 -12.02 14.24
CA ILE A 177 -15.86 -12.93 13.30
C ILE A 177 -16.18 -12.21 11.99
N LYS A 178 -15.74 -12.79 10.88
CA LYS A 178 -16.07 -12.34 9.54
C LYS A 178 -17.60 -12.26 9.37
N SER A 179 -18.08 -11.09 8.99
CA SER A 179 -19.50 -10.80 8.75
C SER A 179 -20.41 -10.77 9.99
N CYS A 180 -19.85 -10.67 11.20
CA CYS A 180 -20.62 -10.46 12.43
C CYS A 180 -20.42 -9.05 13.02
N GLY A 181 -21.02 -8.80 14.17
CA GLY A 181 -20.95 -7.56 14.94
C GLY A 181 -19.54 -7.12 15.33
N ALA A 182 -19.45 -5.88 15.79
CA ALA A 182 -18.19 -5.25 16.20
C ALA A 182 -18.07 -5.25 17.73
N ILE A 183 -16.83 -5.28 18.21
CA ILE A 183 -16.47 -4.86 19.56
C ILE A 183 -15.90 -3.44 19.45
N ARG A 184 -16.55 -2.48 20.09
CA ARG A 184 -16.02 -1.12 20.23
C ARG A 184 -15.04 -1.10 21.40
N VAL A 185 -13.85 -0.55 21.18
CA VAL A 185 -12.76 -0.53 22.17
C VAL A 185 -12.21 0.88 22.36
N SER A 186 -11.54 1.13 23.48
CA SER A 186 -10.84 2.41 23.72
C SER A 186 -9.39 2.38 23.22
N HIS A 187 -8.82 1.18 23.10
CA HIS A 187 -7.47 0.92 22.62
C HIS A 187 -7.38 -0.48 22.03
N MET A 188 -6.36 -0.72 21.20
CA MET A 188 -6.04 -2.02 20.63
C MET A 188 -4.58 -2.05 20.16
N ASP A 189 -3.95 -3.21 20.31
CA ASP A 189 -2.68 -3.48 19.63
C ASP A 189 -2.94 -3.62 18.13
N CYS A 190 -1.99 -3.18 17.32
CA CYS A 190 -2.08 -3.21 15.87
C CYS A 190 -0.89 -3.98 15.32
N THR A 191 -1.19 -5.15 14.76
CA THR A 191 -0.21 -6.11 14.24
C THR A 191 -0.42 -6.35 12.75
N VAL A 192 0.50 -7.07 12.11
CA VAL A 192 0.38 -7.46 10.69
C VAL A 192 -0.95 -8.16 10.37
N ILE A 193 -1.48 -8.96 11.29
CA ILE A 193 -2.75 -9.67 11.08
C ILE A 193 -4.00 -8.88 11.51
N GLY A 194 -3.83 -7.63 11.94
CA GLY A 194 -4.92 -6.70 12.26
C GLY A 194 -4.91 -6.21 13.70
N PRO A 195 -5.96 -5.46 14.09
CA PRO A 195 -6.22 -5.08 15.46
C PRO A 195 -6.32 -6.28 16.41
N LYS A 196 -5.86 -6.11 17.64
CA LYS A 196 -5.78 -7.13 18.69
C LYS A 196 -6.16 -6.55 20.05
N LEU A 197 -6.89 -7.32 20.84
CA LEU A 197 -7.21 -7.08 22.24
C LEU A 197 -7.10 -8.41 22.98
N GLY A 198 -6.15 -8.58 23.91
CA GLY A 198 -5.78 -9.91 24.43
C GLY A 198 -5.45 -10.89 23.29
N LEU A 199 -5.95 -12.12 23.33
CA LEU A 199 -5.86 -13.10 22.25
C LEU A 199 -6.87 -12.85 21.11
N LEU A 200 -7.86 -11.98 21.31
CA LEU A 200 -8.82 -11.65 20.28
C LEU A 200 -8.19 -10.75 19.22
N ARG A 201 -8.46 -11.06 17.95
CA ARG A 201 -7.98 -10.29 16.81
C ARG A 201 -9.10 -10.05 15.82
N ASP A 202 -8.86 -9.14 14.90
CA ASP A 202 -9.79 -8.82 13.84
C ASP A 202 -9.84 -9.95 12.79
N ARG A 203 -11.06 -10.42 12.47
CA ARG A 203 -11.37 -11.45 11.44
C ARG A 203 -10.49 -12.70 11.52
N ILE A 204 -10.21 -13.19 12.73
CA ILE A 204 -9.60 -14.52 12.96
C ILE A 204 -10.65 -15.64 12.98
N PHE A 205 -11.94 -15.31 13.09
CA PHE A 205 -13.01 -16.29 12.98
C PHE A 205 -13.82 -16.09 11.69
N MET A 206 -14.42 -17.16 11.19
CA MET A 206 -15.46 -17.08 10.17
C MET A 206 -16.45 -18.23 10.31
N VAL A 207 -17.66 -18.02 9.79
CA VAL A 207 -18.66 -19.09 9.67
C VAL A 207 -18.49 -19.78 8.32
N THR A 208 -18.45 -21.11 8.34
CA THR A 208 -18.37 -21.96 7.14
C THR A 208 -19.55 -22.90 7.07
N ARG A 209 -19.80 -23.45 5.88
CA ARG A 209 -20.54 -24.70 5.74
C ARG A 209 -19.69 -25.87 6.24
N THR A 210 -20.30 -27.05 6.33
CA THR A 210 -19.62 -28.30 6.69
C THR A 210 -18.50 -28.70 5.73
N ASP A 211 -18.53 -28.22 4.48
CA ASP A 211 -17.47 -28.43 3.48
C ASP A 211 -16.27 -27.45 3.62
N GLY A 212 -16.30 -26.54 4.60
CA GLY A 212 -15.24 -25.55 4.84
C GLY A 212 -15.38 -24.27 4.00
N THR A 213 -16.43 -24.13 3.18
CA THR A 213 -16.70 -22.91 2.40
C THR A 213 -17.27 -21.82 3.30
N TYR A 214 -16.62 -20.66 3.35
CA TYR A 214 -17.12 -19.53 4.15
C TYR A 214 -18.50 -19.02 3.66
N ILE A 215 -19.33 -18.59 4.61
CA ILE A 215 -20.53 -17.79 4.34
C ILE A 215 -20.32 -16.33 4.74
N CYS A 216 -21.15 -15.42 4.25
CA CYS A 216 -21.01 -14.00 4.59
C CYS A 216 -22.35 -13.26 4.59
N ALA A 217 -22.34 -12.07 5.19
CA ALA A 217 -23.54 -11.23 5.35
C ALA A 217 -24.16 -10.74 4.03
N ARG A 218 -23.49 -10.94 2.88
CA ARG A 218 -24.11 -10.72 1.57
C ARG A 218 -25.25 -11.69 1.33
N THR A 219 -25.05 -12.97 1.67
CA THR A 219 -26.02 -14.05 1.48
C THR A 219 -26.80 -14.36 2.76
N PHE A 220 -26.18 -14.19 3.94
CA PHE A 220 -26.80 -14.44 5.24
C PHE A 220 -26.73 -13.19 6.14
N PRO A 221 -27.60 -12.18 5.92
CA PRO A 221 -27.62 -10.92 6.69
C PRO A 221 -27.69 -11.10 8.20
N LYS A 222 -28.39 -12.14 8.68
CA LYS A 222 -28.49 -12.49 10.11
C LYS A 222 -27.13 -12.59 10.80
N LEU A 223 -26.05 -12.92 10.09
CA LEU A 223 -24.69 -12.95 10.67
C LEU A 223 -24.32 -11.64 11.37
N LEU A 224 -24.77 -10.49 10.87
CA LEU A 224 -24.48 -9.18 11.47
C LEU A 224 -25.10 -9.01 12.86
N LEU A 225 -26.14 -9.77 13.18
CA LEU A 225 -26.83 -9.74 14.47
C LEU A 225 -26.12 -10.56 15.55
N ILE A 226 -25.14 -11.39 15.18
CA ILE A 226 -24.27 -12.07 16.14
C ILE A 226 -23.30 -11.02 16.68
N GLN A 227 -23.48 -10.63 17.94
CA GLN A 227 -22.67 -9.64 18.64
C GLN A 227 -21.62 -10.34 19.50
N PRO A 228 -20.33 -10.24 19.17
CA PRO A 228 -19.27 -10.70 20.04
C PRO A 228 -19.03 -9.67 21.17
N SER A 229 -18.67 -10.17 22.35
CA SER A 229 -18.03 -9.40 23.43
C SER A 229 -16.80 -10.17 23.89
N PHE A 230 -15.87 -9.50 24.56
CA PHE A 230 -14.60 -10.12 24.95
C PHE A 230 -14.20 -9.74 26.37
N ASN A 231 -13.82 -10.74 27.14
CA ASN A 231 -13.23 -10.58 28.45
C ASN A 231 -11.74 -10.90 28.37
N GLU A 232 -10.91 -9.86 28.45
CA GLU A 232 -9.45 -9.97 28.36
C GLU A 232 -8.85 -10.76 29.54
N GLN A 233 -9.42 -10.65 30.74
CA GLN A 233 -8.89 -11.33 31.93
C GLN A 233 -8.99 -12.86 31.79
N PHE A 234 -10.04 -13.35 31.14
CA PHE A 234 -10.28 -14.78 30.94
C PHE A 234 -10.01 -15.25 29.51
N GLU A 235 -9.56 -14.34 28.63
CA GLU A 235 -9.33 -14.63 27.20
C GLU A 235 -10.52 -15.33 26.53
N GLN A 236 -11.73 -14.88 26.90
CA GLN A 236 -13.00 -15.51 26.52
C GLN A 236 -13.86 -14.56 25.70
N MET A 237 -14.30 -15.03 24.54
CA MET A 237 -15.27 -14.33 23.71
C MET A 237 -16.67 -14.89 23.98
N THR A 238 -17.66 -14.03 24.19
CA THR A 238 -19.07 -14.41 24.32
C THR A 238 -19.82 -13.95 23.08
N LEU A 239 -20.65 -14.83 22.51
CA LEU A 239 -21.51 -14.54 21.38
C LEU A 239 -22.95 -14.41 21.84
N SER A 240 -23.56 -13.28 21.52
CA SER A 240 -24.97 -12.98 21.77
C SER A 240 -25.71 -12.79 20.46
N ALA A 241 -26.96 -13.22 20.40
CA ALA A 241 -27.85 -12.97 19.27
C ALA A 241 -29.31 -12.89 19.74
N PRO A 242 -30.19 -12.20 19.01
CA PRO A 242 -31.61 -12.12 19.37
C PRO A 242 -32.23 -13.50 19.59
N GLU A 243 -32.95 -13.66 20.70
CA GLU A 243 -33.68 -14.88 21.06
C GLU A 243 -32.81 -16.14 21.25
N MET A 244 -31.50 -15.98 21.36
CA MET A 244 -30.56 -17.07 21.62
C MET A 244 -29.93 -16.90 23.01
N PRO A 245 -29.67 -17.99 23.75
CA PRO A 245 -28.82 -17.91 24.94
C PRO A 245 -27.39 -17.54 24.53
N ASP A 246 -26.69 -16.79 25.36
CA ASP A 246 -25.28 -16.47 25.12
C ASP A 246 -24.43 -17.74 25.13
N ILE A 247 -23.40 -17.78 24.28
CA ILE A 247 -22.45 -18.90 24.21
C ILE A 247 -21.01 -18.40 24.30
N SER A 248 -20.18 -19.12 25.06
CA SER A 248 -18.78 -18.76 25.29
C SER A 248 -17.84 -19.49 24.32
N VAL A 249 -16.76 -18.81 23.96
CA VAL A 249 -15.67 -19.31 23.12
C VAL A 249 -14.36 -19.07 23.89
N PRO A 250 -13.74 -20.10 24.49
CA PRO A 250 -12.45 -19.97 25.14
C PRO A 250 -11.36 -19.87 24.06
N VAL A 251 -10.91 -18.65 23.77
CA VAL A 251 -10.03 -18.39 22.61
C VAL A 251 -8.67 -19.08 22.78
N ALA A 252 -8.16 -19.13 24.02
CA ALA A 252 -6.89 -19.78 24.35
C ALA A 252 -6.84 -21.27 23.97
N ASP A 253 -7.95 -21.99 24.15
CA ASP A 253 -8.00 -23.43 23.92
C ASP A 253 -7.90 -23.79 22.43
N LEU A 254 -8.33 -22.86 21.55
CA LEU A 254 -8.40 -23.09 20.11
C LEU A 254 -7.03 -23.15 19.42
N PHE A 255 -5.97 -22.66 20.06
CA PHE A 255 -4.60 -22.76 19.54
C PHE A 255 -4.04 -24.18 19.60
N SER A 256 -4.63 -25.07 20.41
CA SER A 256 -4.19 -26.46 20.59
C SER A 256 -5.01 -27.46 19.77
N VAL A 257 -5.94 -26.99 18.94
CA VAL A 257 -6.83 -27.83 18.13
C VAL A 257 -6.19 -28.15 16.79
N ASP A 258 -6.40 -29.39 16.31
CA ASP A 258 -5.89 -29.82 15.01
C ASP A 258 -6.47 -29.00 13.84
N PRO A 259 -5.66 -28.62 12.85
CA PRO A 259 -6.13 -27.86 11.69
C PRO A 259 -7.15 -28.61 10.83
N VAL A 260 -8.17 -27.87 10.37
CA VAL A 260 -9.15 -28.27 9.37
C VAL A 260 -8.95 -27.50 8.06
N LYS A 261 -9.46 -28.05 6.96
CA LYS A 261 -9.46 -27.35 5.68
C LYS A 261 -10.59 -26.32 5.64
N ALA A 262 -10.26 -25.10 5.27
CA ALA A 262 -11.25 -24.06 5.01
C ALA A 262 -10.84 -23.21 3.79
N TRP A 263 -11.84 -22.57 3.17
CA TRP A 263 -11.63 -21.73 1.99
C TRP A 263 -12.23 -20.36 2.16
N VAL A 264 -11.43 -19.35 1.85
CA VAL A 264 -11.84 -17.95 1.82
C VAL A 264 -11.57 -17.41 0.43
N TRP A 265 -12.64 -17.01 -0.27
CA TRP A 265 -12.54 -16.51 -1.65
C TRP A 265 -11.86 -17.47 -2.64
N GLY A 266 -12.07 -18.78 -2.47
CA GLY A 266 -11.46 -19.82 -3.30
C GLY A 266 -9.98 -20.10 -2.98
N GLN A 267 -9.40 -19.40 -2.00
CA GLN A 267 -8.04 -19.66 -1.51
C GLN A 267 -8.12 -20.56 -0.27
N PRO A 268 -7.28 -21.61 -0.18
CA PRO A 268 -7.18 -22.41 1.03
C PRO A 268 -6.60 -21.57 2.16
N VAL A 269 -7.05 -21.81 3.38
CA VAL A 269 -6.54 -21.15 4.59
C VAL A 269 -6.43 -22.16 5.73
N THR A 270 -5.40 -22.00 6.56
CA THR A 270 -5.30 -22.73 7.84
C THR A 270 -6.44 -22.29 8.74
N ALA A 271 -7.23 -23.23 9.21
CA ALA A 271 -8.24 -22.97 10.22
C ALA A 271 -8.30 -24.13 11.22
N THR A 272 -8.88 -23.91 12.38
CA THR A 272 -9.24 -24.94 13.35
C THR A 272 -10.75 -24.85 13.58
N ASP A 273 -11.38 -25.99 13.82
CA ASP A 273 -12.80 -26.01 14.14
C ASP A 273 -13.00 -25.66 15.63
N CYS A 274 -14.02 -24.86 15.96
CA CYS A 274 -14.21 -24.44 17.35
C CYS A 274 -14.87 -25.53 18.21
N SER A 275 -16.15 -25.83 18.00
CA SER A 275 -16.86 -26.89 18.72
C SER A 275 -18.20 -27.25 18.06
N GLU A 276 -18.71 -28.43 18.36
CA GLU A 276 -20.06 -28.87 17.95
C GLU A 276 -21.17 -28.02 18.58
N GLU A 277 -20.95 -27.49 19.78
CA GLU A 277 -21.91 -26.62 20.46
C GLU A 277 -22.06 -25.28 19.71
N LEU A 278 -20.93 -24.67 19.32
CA LEU A 278 -20.91 -23.45 18.52
C LEU A 278 -21.48 -23.67 17.12
N ALA A 279 -21.16 -24.81 16.49
CA ALA A 279 -21.74 -25.18 15.20
C ALA A 279 -23.27 -25.26 15.27
N ARG A 280 -23.81 -25.92 16.30
CA ARG A 280 -25.26 -26.00 16.54
C ARG A 280 -25.88 -24.63 16.82
N TRP A 281 -25.26 -23.84 17.68
CA TRP A 281 -25.73 -22.50 18.03
C TRP A 281 -25.85 -21.59 16.81
N ILE A 282 -24.81 -21.54 15.97
CA ILE A 282 -24.79 -20.73 14.75
C ILE A 282 -25.78 -21.26 13.71
N SER A 283 -25.87 -22.57 13.54
CA SER A 283 -26.83 -23.20 12.60
C SER A 283 -28.26 -22.85 12.99
N ARG A 284 -28.60 -22.94 14.28
CA ARG A 284 -29.94 -22.61 14.80
C ARG A 284 -30.29 -21.16 14.52
N PHE A 285 -29.38 -20.23 14.81
CA PHE A 285 -29.65 -18.82 14.64
C PHE A 285 -29.76 -18.39 13.16
N VAL A 286 -28.81 -18.84 12.34
CA VAL A 286 -28.66 -18.37 10.95
C VAL A 286 -29.58 -19.13 9.99
N LEU A 287 -29.69 -20.45 10.14
CA LEU A 287 -30.45 -21.33 9.24
C LEU A 287 -31.81 -21.77 9.80
N ASN A 288 -32.05 -21.61 11.10
CA ASN A 288 -33.15 -22.28 11.81
C ASN A 288 -33.05 -23.82 11.73
N GLU A 289 -31.83 -24.35 11.70
CA GLU A 289 -31.52 -25.79 11.63
C GLU A 289 -30.52 -26.19 12.72
N GLU A 290 -30.51 -27.46 13.13
CA GLU A 290 -29.58 -27.96 14.15
C GLU A 290 -28.13 -28.10 13.64
N THR A 291 -27.94 -28.16 12.33
CA THR A 291 -26.63 -28.41 11.69
C THR A 291 -26.52 -27.62 10.38
N GLY A 292 -25.34 -27.63 9.77
CA GLY A 292 -25.10 -27.05 8.44
C GLY A 292 -24.04 -25.95 8.42
N LEU A 293 -23.81 -25.29 9.56
CA LEU A 293 -22.77 -24.28 9.73
C LEU A 293 -21.79 -24.65 10.83
N ARG A 294 -20.56 -24.14 10.71
CA ARG A 294 -19.48 -24.28 11.69
C ARG A 294 -18.79 -22.95 11.90
N LEU A 295 -18.21 -22.75 13.09
CA LEU A 295 -17.30 -21.64 13.37
C LEU A 295 -15.87 -22.16 13.28
N VAL A 296 -15.05 -21.51 12.46
CA VAL A 296 -13.64 -21.86 12.33
C VAL A 296 -12.76 -20.68 12.73
N PHE A 297 -11.60 -20.99 13.30
CA PHE A 297 -10.62 -20.05 13.86
C PHE A 297 -9.31 -20.11 13.08
N TYR A 298 -8.63 -18.97 12.92
CA TYR A 298 -7.33 -18.83 12.28
C TYR A 298 -6.23 -18.77 13.35
N PRO A 299 -5.40 -19.82 13.52
CA PRO A 299 -4.52 -19.94 14.70
C PRO A 299 -3.14 -19.30 14.53
N LEU A 300 -2.85 -18.68 13.39
CA LEU A 300 -1.50 -18.18 13.08
C LEU A 300 -1.37 -16.69 13.35
N ASP A 301 -0.17 -16.25 13.75
CA ASP A 301 0.15 -14.83 13.95
C ASP A 301 0.65 -14.12 12.68
N ILE A 302 0.67 -14.82 11.54
CA ILE A 302 1.15 -14.32 10.25
C ILE A 302 0.07 -14.44 9.16
N PRO A 303 0.03 -13.55 8.17
CA PRO A 303 -0.81 -13.74 6.98
C PRO A 303 -0.26 -14.87 6.11
N THR A 304 -1.12 -15.81 5.71
CA THR A 304 -0.74 -16.92 4.82
C THR A 304 -1.35 -16.84 3.42
N ARG A 305 -2.29 -15.91 3.20
CA ARG A 305 -3.01 -15.82 1.94
C ARG A 305 -2.23 -15.04 0.89
N PRO A 306 -2.19 -15.51 -0.37
CA PRO A 306 -1.60 -14.73 -1.45
C PRO A 306 -2.49 -13.55 -1.81
N VAL A 307 -1.86 -12.48 -2.29
CA VAL A 307 -2.56 -11.31 -2.84
C VAL A 307 -3.38 -11.75 -4.05
N ARG A 308 -4.64 -11.30 -4.12
CA ARG A 308 -5.54 -11.66 -5.24
C ARG A 308 -5.26 -10.76 -6.44
N GLU A 309 -5.01 -11.37 -7.60
CA GLU A 309 -4.56 -10.72 -8.86
C GLU A 309 -5.44 -9.57 -9.36
N ARG A 310 -6.73 -9.56 -9.06
CA ARG A 310 -7.68 -8.50 -9.48
C ARG A 310 -7.56 -7.19 -8.69
N GLN A 311 -6.47 -7.00 -7.93
CA GLN A 311 -6.25 -5.82 -7.12
C GLN A 311 -5.06 -5.04 -7.70
N HIS A 312 -5.35 -4.09 -8.60
CA HIS A 312 -4.38 -3.20 -9.26
C HIS A 312 -3.69 -2.20 -8.30
N VAL A 313 -3.10 -2.68 -7.21
CA VAL A 313 -2.60 -1.83 -6.12
C VAL A 313 -1.41 -2.45 -5.41
N LYS A 314 -0.68 -1.63 -4.64
CA LYS A 314 0.56 -1.98 -3.91
C LYS A 314 0.34 -2.93 -2.71
N LEU A 315 -0.56 -3.90 -2.83
CA LEU A 315 -0.75 -4.93 -1.80
C LEU A 315 0.37 -5.94 -1.85
N THR A 316 0.86 -6.29 -0.67
CA THR A 316 1.76 -7.41 -0.42
C THR A 316 1.05 -8.48 0.40
N ALA A 317 1.59 -9.69 0.48
CA ALA A 317 1.01 -10.76 1.30
C ALA A 317 0.86 -10.32 2.78
N ARG A 318 1.81 -9.50 3.27
CA ARG A 318 1.80 -8.87 4.60
C ARG A 318 0.51 -8.07 4.85
N ASP A 319 -0.08 -7.48 3.82
CA ASP A 319 -1.25 -6.61 3.97
C ASP A 319 -2.56 -7.39 4.09
N THR A 320 -2.58 -8.69 3.77
CA THR A 320 -3.83 -9.47 3.61
C THR A 320 -4.51 -9.87 4.92
N GLY A 321 -3.77 -9.91 6.03
CA GLY A 321 -4.23 -10.35 7.34
C GLY A 321 -4.70 -11.82 7.40
N ALA A 322 -5.54 -12.13 8.39
CA ALA A 322 -6.18 -13.45 8.54
C ALA A 322 -7.32 -13.68 7.53
N LEU A 323 -8.59 -13.68 7.96
CA LEU A 323 -9.76 -14.02 7.11
C LEU A 323 -10.42 -12.79 6.46
N HIS A 324 -9.68 -11.68 6.38
CA HIS A 324 -10.13 -10.40 5.86
C HIS A 324 -10.58 -10.47 4.39
N ASN A 325 -11.39 -9.49 3.98
CA ASN A 325 -11.67 -9.33 2.55
C ASN A 325 -10.41 -8.89 1.82
N SER A 326 -9.84 -7.74 2.14
CA SER A 326 -8.68 -7.25 1.40
C SER A 326 -7.47 -7.04 2.26
N THR A 327 -7.58 -6.20 3.28
CA THR A 327 -6.48 -5.89 4.19
C THR A 327 -6.88 -6.03 5.64
N SER A 328 -5.88 -6.04 6.53
CA SER A 328 -6.05 -6.12 7.98
C SER A 328 -6.68 -4.86 8.61
N PHE A 329 -6.65 -3.72 7.93
CA PHE A 329 -7.11 -2.45 8.49
C PHE A 329 -7.94 -1.64 7.50
N MET A 330 -9.04 -1.08 7.99
CA MET A 330 -9.84 -0.12 7.24
C MET A 330 -10.08 1.15 8.06
N LEU A 331 -9.96 2.31 7.43
CA LEU A 331 -10.24 3.60 8.03
C LEU A 331 -11.34 4.34 7.27
N LEU A 332 -12.12 5.14 8.00
CA LEU A 332 -13.11 6.05 7.45
C LEU A 332 -13.13 7.35 8.28
N THR A 333 -13.46 8.48 7.66
CA THR A 333 -13.68 9.74 8.40
C THR A 333 -15.16 9.94 8.73
N GLU A 334 -15.46 10.60 9.86
CA GLU A 334 -16.82 11.01 10.20
C GLU A 334 -17.40 11.96 9.16
N ALA A 335 -16.57 12.85 8.60
CA ALA A 335 -16.97 13.79 7.57
C ALA A 335 -17.43 13.08 6.28
N SER A 336 -16.80 11.98 5.87
CA SER A 336 -17.27 11.15 4.75
C SER A 336 -18.65 10.53 5.00
N VAL A 337 -18.91 10.07 6.22
CA VAL A 337 -20.23 9.55 6.61
C VAL A 337 -21.27 10.67 6.65
N GLY A 338 -20.90 11.83 7.19
CA GLY A 338 -21.74 13.03 7.22
C GLY A 338 -22.10 13.52 5.80
N ASP A 339 -21.15 13.55 4.88
CA ASP A 339 -21.41 13.91 3.48
C ASP A 339 -22.41 12.97 2.83
N LEU A 340 -22.23 11.65 3.01
CA LEU A 340 -23.18 10.66 2.52
C LEU A 340 -24.57 10.86 3.14
N ASN A 341 -24.66 11.06 4.46
CA ASN A 341 -25.93 11.22 5.16
C ASN A 341 -26.72 12.44 4.71
N ARG A 342 -26.07 13.52 4.25
CA ARG A 342 -26.75 14.67 3.63
C ARG A 342 -27.46 14.33 2.31
N ARG A 343 -27.11 13.20 1.69
CA ARG A 343 -27.66 12.72 0.42
C ARG A 343 -28.65 11.55 0.60
N LEU A 344 -28.83 11.07 1.83
CA LEU A 344 -29.69 9.93 2.15
C LEU A 344 -30.97 10.39 2.85
N GLN A 345 -32.07 9.70 2.58
CA GLN A 345 -33.31 9.89 3.35
C GLN A 345 -33.21 9.27 4.75
N LYS A 346 -32.65 8.05 4.85
CA LYS A 346 -32.35 7.38 6.11
C LYS A 346 -30.83 7.44 6.36
N PRO A 347 -30.36 8.15 7.39
CA PRO A 347 -28.94 8.19 7.74
C PRO A 347 -28.38 6.81 8.07
N VAL A 348 -27.08 6.62 7.81
CA VAL A 348 -26.30 5.44 8.18
C VAL A 348 -25.17 5.82 9.14
N THR A 349 -24.63 4.84 9.86
CA THR A 349 -23.47 5.00 10.74
C THR A 349 -22.19 4.48 10.08
N ALA A 350 -21.03 4.80 10.67
CA ALA A 350 -19.75 4.27 10.22
C ALA A 350 -19.72 2.73 10.24
N GLN A 351 -20.45 2.08 11.17
CA GLN A 351 -20.48 0.62 11.30
C GLN A 351 -21.02 -0.10 10.05
N GLN A 352 -21.88 0.55 9.26
CA GLN A 352 -22.34 0.06 7.96
C GLN A 352 -21.17 -0.29 7.02
N PHE A 353 -20.07 0.43 7.16
CA PHE A 353 -18.85 0.33 6.36
C PHE A 353 -17.75 -0.51 7.00
N ARG A 354 -17.97 -0.95 8.25
CA ARG A 354 -17.10 -1.82 9.03
C ARG A 354 -15.63 -1.37 9.19
N PRO A 355 -15.36 -0.07 9.44
CA PRO A 355 -14.01 0.44 9.66
C PRO A 355 -13.42 -0.13 10.95
N ASN A 356 -12.10 -0.25 11.03
CA ASN A 356 -11.41 -0.44 12.31
C ASN A 356 -11.15 0.91 12.99
N PHE A 357 -10.94 1.97 12.21
CA PHE A 357 -10.70 3.33 12.68
C PHE A 357 -11.74 4.29 12.11
N VAL A 358 -12.38 5.07 12.99
CA VAL A 358 -13.14 6.25 12.61
C VAL A 358 -12.37 7.49 13.06
N VAL A 359 -12.17 8.45 12.15
CA VAL A 359 -11.38 9.66 12.42
C VAL A 359 -12.26 10.91 12.32
N LYS A 360 -12.11 11.81 13.30
CA LYS A 360 -12.71 13.15 13.29
C LYS A 360 -11.65 14.21 13.01
N GLY A 361 -12.06 15.34 12.42
CA GLY A 361 -11.19 16.48 12.10
C GLY A 361 -11.04 16.75 10.59
N PRO A 362 -10.56 15.78 9.79
CA PRO A 362 -10.41 15.96 8.34
C PRO A 362 -11.74 16.14 7.60
N GLY A 363 -11.69 16.78 6.43
CA GLY A 363 -12.82 16.94 5.53
C GLY A 363 -13.30 15.65 4.89
N ALA A 364 -14.48 15.71 4.26
CA ALA A 364 -15.09 14.55 3.63
C ALA A 364 -14.21 14.01 2.50
N PHE A 365 -13.96 12.70 2.54
CA PHE A 365 -13.18 11.92 1.58
C PHE A 365 -11.70 12.26 1.47
N GLU A 366 -11.17 13.10 2.35
CA GLU A 366 -9.74 13.39 2.41
C GLU A 366 -8.89 12.12 2.59
N GLU A 367 -9.44 11.09 3.25
CA GLU A 367 -8.77 9.80 3.45
C GLU A 367 -8.39 9.07 2.15
N ASP A 368 -8.95 9.47 1.02
CA ASP A 368 -8.61 8.93 -0.30
C ASP A 368 -7.17 9.22 -0.72
N ASP A 369 -6.66 10.40 -0.36
CA ASP A 369 -5.39 10.95 -0.85
C ASP A 369 -4.23 10.75 0.14
N TRP A 370 -4.54 10.26 1.34
CA TRP A 370 -3.55 10.00 2.36
C TRP A 370 -2.61 8.91 1.89
N LYS A 371 -1.31 9.19 1.91
CA LYS A 371 -0.31 8.19 1.53
C LYS A 371 0.11 7.37 2.75
N TRP A 372 0.43 8.07 3.82
CA TRP A 372 0.95 7.56 5.08
C TRP A 372 0.15 8.11 6.24
N ILE A 373 -0.05 7.27 7.24
CA ILE A 373 -0.86 7.56 8.42
C ILE A 373 -0.08 7.07 9.62
N LYS A 374 0.06 7.91 10.65
CA LYS A 374 0.65 7.53 11.92
C LYS A 374 -0.33 7.81 13.06
N ILE A 375 -0.58 6.78 13.87
CA ILE A 375 -1.49 6.78 15.02
C ILE A 375 -0.67 6.33 16.22
N GLY A 376 -0.40 7.24 17.16
CA GLY A 376 0.63 7.00 18.18
C GLY A 376 1.95 6.70 17.49
N GLU A 377 2.61 5.59 17.82
CA GLU A 377 3.83 5.13 17.13
C GLU A 377 3.57 4.17 15.95
N THR A 378 2.30 3.79 15.73
CA THR A 378 1.92 2.83 14.70
C THR A 378 1.85 3.51 13.34
N VAL A 379 2.50 2.94 12.33
CA VAL A 379 2.59 3.54 10.98
C VAL A 379 1.93 2.65 9.94
N TYR A 380 1.09 3.27 9.11
CA TYR A 380 0.32 2.61 8.06
C TYR A 380 0.57 3.27 6.70
N ARG A 381 0.48 2.45 5.65
CA ARG A 381 0.43 2.88 4.25
C ARG A 381 -1.00 2.73 3.74
N ASN A 382 -1.54 3.75 3.08
CA ASN A 382 -2.73 3.61 2.26
C ASN A 382 -2.42 2.71 1.05
N VAL A 383 -2.96 1.50 1.04
CA VAL A 383 -2.69 0.59 -0.06
C VAL A 383 -3.72 0.71 -1.17
N LYS A 384 -4.97 1.08 -0.87
CA LYS A 384 -6.03 1.29 -1.86
C LYS A 384 -7.32 1.90 -1.27
N PRO A 385 -8.20 2.48 -2.11
CA PRO A 385 -9.57 2.78 -1.71
C PRO A 385 -10.36 1.51 -1.37
N CYS A 386 -11.33 1.62 -0.45
CA CYS A 386 -12.21 0.51 -0.09
C CYS A 386 -13.46 0.47 -1.01
N ASN A 387 -13.42 -0.43 -1.99
CA ASN A 387 -14.57 -0.77 -2.82
C ASN A 387 -15.71 -1.31 -1.96
N ARG A 388 -16.92 -0.82 -2.20
CA ARG A 388 -18.08 -1.22 -1.39
C ARG A 388 -18.89 -2.30 -2.09
N CYS A 389 -19.33 -3.28 -1.29
CA CYS A 389 -20.20 -4.37 -1.74
C CYS A 389 -21.57 -4.26 -1.10
N SER A 390 -22.52 -5.10 -1.54
CA SER A 390 -23.91 -5.08 -1.08
C SER A 390 -24.11 -5.34 0.41
N VAL A 391 -23.06 -5.67 1.18
CA VAL A 391 -23.17 -5.76 2.64
C VAL A 391 -23.53 -4.41 3.27
N ILE A 392 -23.10 -3.29 2.66
CA ILE A 392 -23.40 -1.96 3.21
C ILE A 392 -24.88 -1.63 3.15
N THR A 393 -25.68 -2.38 2.39
CA THR A 393 -27.14 -2.14 2.31
C THR A 393 -27.90 -2.94 3.36
N VAL A 394 -27.21 -3.66 4.23
CA VAL A 394 -27.80 -4.38 5.37
C VAL A 394 -27.56 -3.55 6.61
N ASP A 395 -28.65 -3.14 7.25
CA ASP A 395 -28.60 -2.43 8.53
C ASP A 395 -28.00 -3.37 9.61
N PRO A 396 -26.89 -3.02 10.26
CA PRO A 396 -26.15 -3.90 11.17
C PRO A 396 -26.90 -4.14 12.48
N GLU A 397 -27.83 -3.28 12.87
CA GLU A 397 -28.61 -3.43 14.10
C GLU A 397 -29.81 -4.36 13.89
N THR A 398 -30.42 -4.30 12.71
CA THR A 398 -31.64 -5.07 12.41
C THR A 398 -31.40 -6.29 11.51
N GLY A 399 -30.26 -6.36 10.83
CA GLY A 399 -29.97 -7.39 9.83
C GLY A 399 -30.84 -7.28 8.57
N ILE A 400 -31.63 -6.20 8.43
CA ILE A 400 -32.57 -6.02 7.32
C ILE A 400 -31.85 -5.36 6.15
N ARG A 401 -32.00 -5.95 4.96
CA ARG A 401 -31.49 -5.39 3.70
C ARG A 401 -32.43 -4.28 3.21
N SER A 402 -31.86 -3.15 2.83
CA SER A 402 -32.57 -2.05 2.17
C SER A 402 -33.18 -2.50 0.84
N ASN A 403 -34.49 -2.29 0.69
CA ASN A 403 -35.24 -2.55 -0.55
C ASN A 403 -34.84 -1.59 -1.68
N GLU A 404 -34.35 -0.40 -1.33
CA GLU A 404 -33.91 0.62 -2.29
C GLU A 404 -32.43 0.50 -2.66
N ASN A 405 -31.75 -0.52 -2.11
CA ASN A 405 -30.32 -0.74 -2.27
C ASN A 405 -29.48 0.47 -1.76
N GLU A 406 -29.99 1.21 -0.78
CA GLU A 406 -29.23 2.27 -0.10
C GLU A 406 -28.30 1.70 0.98
N PRO A 407 -27.14 2.32 1.26
CA PRO A 407 -26.60 3.54 0.65
C PRO A 407 -25.82 3.30 -0.67
N MET A 408 -25.82 2.06 -1.19
CA MET A 408 -25.06 1.71 -2.40
C MET A 408 -25.53 2.48 -3.63
N LYS A 409 -26.85 2.64 -3.78
CA LYS A 409 -27.46 3.40 -4.87
C LYS A 409 -26.98 4.85 -4.86
N THR A 410 -27.02 5.53 -3.72
CA THR A 410 -26.50 6.90 -3.60
C THR A 410 -24.99 6.99 -3.84
N LEU A 411 -24.18 6.09 -3.27
CA LEU A 411 -22.73 6.10 -3.49
C LEU A 411 -22.34 5.94 -4.97
N LYS A 412 -23.10 5.14 -5.74
CA LYS A 412 -22.84 4.97 -7.19
C LYS A 412 -22.98 6.25 -8.00
N THR A 413 -23.70 7.27 -7.52
CA THR A 413 -23.91 8.51 -8.28
C THR A 413 -22.71 9.45 -8.22
N TYR A 414 -21.86 9.37 -7.19
CA TYR A 414 -20.79 10.35 -6.98
C TYR A 414 -19.46 9.79 -6.44
N ARG A 415 -19.39 8.50 -6.10
CA ARG A 415 -18.19 7.86 -5.52
C ARG A 415 -17.64 6.72 -6.38
N MET A 416 -17.93 6.71 -7.67
CA MET A 416 -17.27 5.83 -8.63
C MET A 416 -15.89 6.38 -8.96
N LYS A 417 -14.86 5.53 -8.96
CA LYS A 417 -13.51 5.88 -9.43
C LYS A 417 -13.19 5.14 -10.74
N PRO A 418 -12.38 5.72 -11.63
CA PRO A 418 -11.98 5.08 -12.88
C PRO A 418 -11.40 3.67 -12.64
N GLY A 419 -11.82 2.71 -13.45
CA GLY A 419 -11.36 1.32 -13.38
C GLY A 419 -11.98 0.47 -12.25
N LEU A 420 -12.93 1.01 -11.48
CA LEU A 420 -13.65 0.27 -10.44
C LEU A 420 -15.13 0.05 -10.80
N GLU A 421 -15.64 -1.16 -10.53
CA GLU A 421 -17.03 -1.55 -10.82
C GLU A 421 -18.03 -1.12 -9.73
N THR A 422 -17.53 -0.75 -8.55
CA THR A 422 -18.33 -0.39 -7.37
C THR A 422 -17.81 0.89 -6.75
N PRO A 423 -18.67 1.70 -6.10
CA PRO A 423 -18.24 2.94 -5.50
C PRO A 423 -17.29 2.69 -4.32
N VAL A 424 -16.53 3.72 -3.97
CA VAL A 424 -15.56 3.68 -2.88
C VAL A 424 -15.97 4.58 -1.72
N MET A 425 -15.67 4.13 -0.52
CA MET A 425 -15.80 4.94 0.68
C MET A 425 -14.76 4.42 1.65
N GLY A 426 -14.06 5.26 2.41
CA GLY A 426 -12.95 4.81 3.26
C GLY A 426 -11.78 4.17 2.52
N MET A 427 -10.74 3.87 3.27
CA MET A 427 -9.43 3.43 2.77
C MET A 427 -9.01 2.09 3.40
N GLN A 428 -8.25 1.31 2.65
CA GLN A 428 -7.62 0.07 3.12
C GLN A 428 -6.15 0.34 3.41
N MET A 429 -5.67 -0.14 4.56
CA MET A 429 -4.34 0.19 5.06
C MET A 429 -3.51 -1.07 5.28
N GLY A 430 -2.22 -0.96 4.96
CA GLY A 430 -1.19 -1.93 5.31
C GLY A 430 -0.32 -1.38 6.42
N ILE A 431 -0.13 -2.14 7.50
CA ILE A 431 0.75 -1.74 8.60
C ILE A 431 2.22 -1.88 8.19
N ARG A 432 3.06 -0.92 8.61
CA ARG A 432 4.51 -0.92 8.37
C ARG A 432 5.29 -0.98 9.67
N THR A 433 4.80 -0.27 10.70
CA THR A 433 5.30 -0.34 12.07
C THR A 433 4.14 -0.76 12.98
N GLU A 434 4.32 -1.83 13.74
CA GLU A 434 3.35 -2.31 14.74
C GLU A 434 3.38 -1.45 16.00
N GLY A 435 2.29 -1.43 16.75
CA GLY A 435 2.21 -0.65 17.98
C GLY A 435 0.80 -0.60 18.56
N LEU A 436 0.65 0.19 19.61
CA LEU A 436 -0.63 0.46 20.26
C LEU A 436 -1.35 1.60 19.54
N SER A 437 -2.67 1.49 19.38
CA SER A 437 -3.56 2.57 18.95
C SER A 437 -4.66 2.77 19.99
N GLY A 438 -4.91 4.01 20.42
CA GLY A 438 -5.94 4.35 21.40
C GLY A 438 -6.63 5.66 21.09
N LEU A 439 -7.83 5.87 21.63
CA LEU A 439 -8.64 7.08 21.37
C LEU A 439 -7.94 8.39 21.76
N GLU A 440 -7.03 8.34 22.72
CA GLU A 440 -6.25 9.51 23.18
C GLU A 440 -5.04 9.82 22.29
N MET A 441 -4.73 8.97 21.31
CA MET A 441 -3.53 9.13 20.49
C MET A 441 -3.73 10.13 19.37
N GLN A 442 -2.66 10.87 19.07
CA GLN A 442 -2.65 11.82 17.97
C GLN A 442 -2.77 11.09 16.62
N PHE A 443 -3.66 11.60 15.77
CA PHE A 443 -3.80 11.15 14.39
C PHE A 443 -3.03 12.10 13.46
N THR A 444 -1.98 11.58 12.83
CA THR A 444 -1.03 12.38 12.05
C THR A 444 -0.85 11.85 10.62
N LEU A 445 -0.60 12.76 9.67
CA LEU A 445 -0.38 12.49 8.25
C LEU A 445 0.96 13.04 7.76
N ASP A 446 1.34 12.56 6.59
CA ASP A 446 2.49 13.03 5.80
C ASP A 446 2.41 14.53 5.48
N THR A 447 3.44 15.29 5.86
CA THR A 447 3.53 16.73 5.58
C THR A 447 3.90 17.07 4.14
N GLU A 448 4.61 16.19 3.42
CA GLU A 448 5.29 16.55 2.16
C GLU A 448 4.34 16.62 0.95
N ARG A 449 3.11 16.10 1.08
CA ARG A 449 2.13 16.08 -0.01
C ARG A 449 0.91 16.96 0.22
N TYR A 450 0.56 17.22 1.48
CA TYR A 450 -0.66 17.97 1.80
C TYR A 450 -0.54 19.48 1.60
N PHE A 451 0.70 20.02 1.55
CA PHE A 451 0.94 21.47 1.55
C PHE A 451 1.91 21.96 0.46
N ASN A 452 2.14 21.20 -0.61
CA ASN A 452 2.70 21.78 -1.82
C ASN A 452 1.60 22.58 -2.56
N VAL A 453 1.25 23.74 -2.00
CA VAL A 453 0.55 24.85 -2.65
C VAL A 453 1.53 26.00 -2.77
#